data_AF-A0A809X4I1-F1
#
_entry.id   AF-A0A809X4I1-F1
#
_cell.length_a   1.000
_cell.length_b   1.000
_cell.length_c   1.000
_cell.angle_alpha   90.00
_cell.angle_beta   90.00
_cell.angle_gamma   90.00
#
_symmetry.space_group_name_H-M   'P 1'
#
loop_
_entity.id
_entity.type
_entity.pdbx_description
1 polymer ?
#
loop_
_entity_poly.entity_id
_entity_poly.type
_entity_poly.pdbx_seq_one_letter_code
_entity_poly.pdbx_strand_id
1 'polypeptide(L)'
;MPDKPGCYALVTYNGDVIYVGLATGSIRSRMGSHLDTEAKRKGTHLGVPFWFDYLVGDSAKVAAIERGWMNQAILADGEMPSLNKIYSPL
;
A
#
# COMPACT_ATOMS: atom_id res chain seq x y z
N MET A 1 11.58 -0.66 9.74
CA MET A 1 10.34 -1.41 9.40
C MET A 1 10.20 -2.68 10.23
N PRO A 2 8.98 -3.05 10.65
CA PRO A 2 8.72 -4.29 11.35
C PRO A 2 8.94 -5.52 10.47
N ASP A 3 9.47 -6.58 11.05
CA ASP A 3 9.55 -7.89 10.43
C ASP A 3 8.37 -8.76 10.87
N LYS A 4 7.15 -8.30 10.54
CA LYS A 4 5.88 -8.91 10.92
C LYS A 4 4.86 -8.77 9.80
N PRO A 5 3.80 -9.60 9.78
CA PRO A 5 2.68 -9.42 8.87
C PRO A 5 1.93 -8.10 9.14
N GLY A 6 1.25 -7.58 8.12
CA GLY A 6 0.46 -6.38 8.25
C GLY A 6 -0.02 -5.81 6.92
N CYS A 7 -0.71 -4.68 7.01
CA CYS A 7 -1.11 -3.87 5.86
C CYS A 7 -0.23 -2.61 5.80
N TYR A 8 -0.03 -2.07 4.62
CA TYR A 8 0.77 -0.86 4.42
C TYR A 8 0.22 -0.03 3.25
N ALA A 9 0.57 1.25 3.26
CA ALA A 9 0.28 2.20 2.21
C ALA A 9 1.55 2.91 1.74
N LEU A 10 1.65 3.16 0.43
CA LEU A 10 2.60 4.13 -0.13
C LEU A 10 1.87 5.45 -0.28
N VAL A 11 2.45 6.51 0.29
CA VAL A 11 1.80 7.81 0.39
C VAL A 11 2.75 8.89 -0.14
N THR A 12 2.21 9.86 -0.89
CA THR A 12 2.98 11.01 -1.39
C THR A 12 3.36 11.95 -0.26
N TYR A 13 4.23 12.93 -0.54
CA TYR A 13 4.57 13.97 0.43
C TYR A 13 3.32 14.73 0.93
N ASN A 14 2.33 14.93 0.04
CA ASN A 14 1.08 15.66 0.33
C ASN A 14 0.06 14.82 1.09
N GLY A 15 0.31 13.53 1.32
CA GLY A 15 -0.61 12.64 2.01
C GLY A 15 -1.52 11.80 1.10
N ASP A 16 -1.32 11.83 -0.22
CA ASP A 16 -2.15 11.07 -1.16
C ASP A 16 -1.78 9.58 -1.12
N VAL A 17 -2.76 8.71 -0.92
CA VAL A 17 -2.54 7.25 -0.92
C VAL A 17 -2.48 6.75 -2.35
N ILE A 18 -1.28 6.40 -2.82
CA ILE A 18 -1.05 5.94 -4.20
C ILE A 18 -0.97 4.42 -4.32
N TYR A 19 -0.80 3.71 -3.19
CA TYR A 19 -0.85 2.24 -3.16
C TYR A 19 -1.26 1.75 -1.77
N VAL A 20 -2.08 0.71 -1.71
CA VAL A 20 -2.35 -0.09 -0.52
C VAL A 20 -1.94 -1.54 -0.82
N GLY A 21 -1.28 -2.19 0.13
CA GLY A 21 -0.89 -3.58 -0.03
C GLY A 21 -0.89 -4.37 1.28
N LEU A 22 -0.86 -5.69 1.11
CA LEU A 22 -0.75 -6.64 2.20
C LEU A 22 0.64 -7.30 2.25
N ALA A 23 1.09 -7.54 3.48
CA ALA A 23 2.29 -8.31 3.79
C ALA A 23 1.90 -9.49 4.67
N THR A 24 1.68 -10.68 4.09
CA THR A 24 1.35 -11.89 4.86
C THR A 24 2.51 -12.43 5.67
N GLY A 25 3.76 -12.20 5.22
CA GLY A 25 4.97 -12.60 5.93
C GLY A 25 5.62 -11.43 6.67
N SER A 26 6.11 -10.44 5.93
CA SER A 26 6.90 -9.34 6.50
C SER A 26 6.70 -8.02 5.77
N ILE A 27 6.32 -6.98 6.51
CA ILE A 27 6.27 -5.59 6.03
C ILE A 27 7.67 -5.14 5.56
N ARG A 28 8.73 -5.48 6.31
CA ARG A 28 10.12 -5.16 5.93
C ARG A 28 10.47 -5.72 4.56
N SER A 29 10.15 -6.99 4.29
CA SER A 29 10.43 -7.62 2.99
C SER A 29 9.67 -6.93 1.86
N ARG A 30 8.36 -6.66 2.04
CA ARG A 30 7.55 -5.96 1.02
C ARG A 30 8.05 -4.54 0.74
N MET A 31 8.47 -3.80 1.77
CA MET A 31 9.04 -2.47 1.58
C MET A 31 10.31 -2.52 0.73
N GLY A 32 11.20 -3.48 0.99
CA GLY A 32 12.39 -3.70 0.16
C GLY A 32 12.04 -3.88 -1.32
N SER A 33 11.09 -4.78 -1.62
CA SER A 33 10.67 -5.01 -3.01
C SER A 33 10.05 -3.79 -3.71
N HIS A 34 9.41 -2.88 -2.96
CA HIS A 34 8.85 -1.65 -3.56
C HIS A 34 9.92 -0.63 -3.91
N LEU A 35 11.02 -0.59 -3.14
CA LEU A 35 12.19 0.21 -3.50
C LEU A 35 12.85 -0.32 -4.77
N ASP A 36 12.71 -1.62 -5.07
CA ASP A 36 13.31 -2.23 -6.26
C ASP A 36 12.44 -2.13 -7.52
N THR A 37 11.15 -1.80 -7.40
CA THR A 37 10.23 -1.72 -8.55
C THR A 37 10.20 -0.33 -9.17
N GLU A 38 10.65 -0.23 -10.43
CA GLU A 38 10.73 1.04 -11.16
C GLU A 38 9.39 1.78 -11.21
N ALA A 39 8.29 1.07 -11.46
CA ALA A 39 6.95 1.67 -11.51
C ALA A 39 6.56 2.35 -10.19
N LYS A 40 6.99 1.80 -9.05
CA LYS A 40 6.68 2.36 -7.74
C LYS A 40 7.61 3.51 -7.37
N ARG A 41 8.88 3.43 -7.78
CA ARG A 41 9.84 4.54 -7.62
C ARG A 41 9.51 5.76 -8.47
N LYS A 42 9.06 5.55 -9.71
CA LYS A 42 8.69 6.63 -10.64
C LYS A 42 7.52 7.46 -10.13
N GLY A 43 6.65 6.85 -9.33
CA GLY A 43 5.45 7.49 -8.80
C GLY A 43 4.35 7.64 -9.85
N THR A 44 3.40 8.51 -9.54
CA THR A 44 2.21 8.80 -10.34
C THR A 44 2.08 10.30 -10.56
N HIS A 45 1.00 10.72 -11.23
CA HIS A 45 0.69 12.14 -11.39
C HIS A 45 0.40 12.85 -10.06
N LEU A 46 0.06 12.10 -9.00
CA LEU A 46 -0.12 12.61 -7.63
C LEU A 46 1.23 12.81 -6.91
N GLY A 47 2.29 12.18 -7.41
CA GLY A 47 3.64 12.28 -6.85
C GLY A 47 4.33 10.94 -6.68
N VAL A 48 5.45 10.95 -5.97
CA VAL A 48 6.24 9.76 -5.67
C VAL A 48 5.96 9.26 -4.25
N PRO A 49 6.14 7.95 -3.97
CA PRO A 49 6.10 7.46 -2.59
C PRO A 49 7.13 8.21 -1.74
N PHE A 50 6.65 8.83 -0.67
CA PHE A 50 7.46 9.56 0.30
C PHE A 50 7.32 8.95 1.69
N TRP A 51 6.09 8.65 2.09
CA TRP A 51 5.79 7.97 3.35
C TRP A 51 5.43 6.51 3.11
N PHE A 52 5.73 5.71 4.13
CA PHE A 52 5.32 4.32 4.21
C PHE A 52 4.57 4.12 5.52
N ASP A 53 3.26 4.20 5.43
CA ASP A 53 2.38 3.95 6.58
C ASP A 53 2.08 2.46 6.67
N TYR A 54 2.03 1.94 7.89
CA TYR A 54 1.79 0.52 8.09
C TYR A 54 1.05 0.25 9.39
N LEU A 55 0.31 -0.86 9.37
CA LEU A 55 -0.32 -1.43 10.53
C LEU A 55 0.11 -2.89 10.64
N VAL A 56 0.81 -3.23 11.71
CA VAL A 56 1.11 -4.62 12.05
C VAL A 56 -0.21 -5.30 12.44
N GLY A 57 -0.44 -6.49 11.91
CA GLY A 57 -1.69 -7.21 12.16
C GLY A 57 -1.51 -8.72 12.02
N ASP A 58 -2.46 -9.46 12.59
CA ASP A 58 -2.57 -10.90 12.38
C ASP A 58 -2.89 -11.17 10.91
N SER A 59 -2.18 -12.10 10.28
CA SER A 59 -2.29 -12.42 8.86
C SER A 59 -3.73 -12.75 8.45
N ALA A 60 -4.51 -13.34 9.35
CA ALA A 60 -5.94 -13.63 9.13
C ALA A 60 -6.82 -12.37 8.95
N LYS A 61 -6.40 -11.23 9.51
CA LYS A 61 -7.14 -9.96 9.46
C LYS A 61 -6.61 -8.97 8.43
N VAL A 62 -5.37 -9.16 7.98
CA VAL A 62 -4.68 -8.21 7.08
C VAL A 62 -5.46 -7.99 5.78
N ALA A 63 -6.05 -9.03 5.20
CA ALA A 63 -6.83 -8.88 3.95
C ALA A 63 -8.08 -8.01 4.12
N ALA A 64 -8.77 -8.13 5.26
CA ALA A 64 -9.93 -7.29 5.56
C ALA A 64 -9.53 -5.82 5.79
N ILE A 65 -8.39 -5.60 6.45
CA ILE A 65 -7.84 -4.26 6.68
C ILE A 65 -7.44 -3.61 5.35
N GLU A 66 -6.72 -4.33 4.50
CA GLU A 66 -6.29 -3.85 3.17
C GLU A 66 -7.49 -3.45 2.32
N ARG A 67 -8.53 -4.28 2.26
CA ARG A 67 -9.78 -3.94 1.58
C ARG A 67 -10.47 -2.73 2.20
N GLY A 68 -10.47 -2.62 3.52
CA GLY A 68 -10.99 -1.44 4.22
C GLY A 68 -10.27 -0.17 3.81
N TRP A 69 -8.94 -0.19 3.73
CA TRP A 69 -8.13 0.97 3.34
C TRP A 69 -8.33 1.33 1.87
N MET A 70 -8.39 0.35 0.97
CA MET A 70 -8.73 0.62 -0.44
C MET A 70 -10.12 1.25 -0.58
N ASN A 71 -11.12 0.74 0.16
CA ASN A 71 -12.46 1.32 0.14
C ASN A 71 -12.47 2.75 0.70
N GLN A 72 -11.71 3.03 1.75
CA GLN A 72 -11.60 4.39 2.30
C GLN A 72 -10.96 5.35 1.29
N ALA A 73 -9.90 4.92 0.60
CA ALA A 73 -9.29 5.73 -0.47
C ALA A 73 -10.29 6.04 -1.59
N ILE A 74 -11.05 5.04 -2.04
CA ILE A 74 -12.12 5.25 -3.05
C ILE A 74 -13.18 6.23 -2.56
N LEU A 75 -13.58 6.15 -1.29
CA LEU A 75 -14.59 7.04 -0.73
C LEU A 75 -14.08 8.47 -0.59
N ALA A 76 -12.80 8.66 -0.25
CA ALA A 76 -12.19 9.96 -0.09
C ALA A 76 -11.87 10.64 -1.43
N ASP A 77 -11.28 9.89 -2.36
CA ASP A 77 -10.66 10.43 -3.58
C ASP A 77 -11.48 10.13 -4.84
N GLY A 78 -12.53 9.32 -4.72
CA GLY A 78 -13.42 8.93 -5.82
C GLY A 78 -12.86 7.82 -6.72
N GLU A 79 -11.64 7.35 -6.47
CA GLU A 79 -10.97 6.33 -7.29
C GLU A 79 -10.05 5.40 -6.48
N MET A 80 -9.63 4.31 -7.11
CA MET A 80 -8.63 3.41 -6.52
C MET A 80 -7.27 4.09 -6.44
N PRO A 81 -6.43 3.78 -5.43
CA PRO A 81 -5.06 4.26 -5.38
C PRO A 81 -4.34 3.97 -6.71
N SER A 82 -3.66 4.97 -7.27
CA SER A 82 -3.21 4.96 -8.66
C SER A 82 -2.30 3.79 -9.06
N LEU A 83 -1.60 3.17 -8.11
CA LEU A 83 -0.73 2.00 -8.34
C LEU A 83 -1.38 0.66 -7.96
N ASN A 84 -2.59 0.66 -7.39
CA ASN A 84 -3.37 -0.56 -7.20
C ASN A 84 -3.98 -0.97 -8.55
N LYS A 85 -3.70 -2.20 -8.98
CA LYS A 85 -4.36 -2.76 -10.17
C LYS A 85 -5.77 -3.20 -9.79
N ILE A 86 -6.74 -2.89 -10.64
CA ILE A 86 -8.16 -3.26 -10.49
C ILE A 86 -8.34 -4.80 -10.42
N TYR A 87 -7.39 -5.57 -10.97
CA TYR A 87 -7.37 -7.02 -10.92
C TYR A 87 -5.93 -7.53 -10.70
N SER A 88 -5.51 -7.61 -9.43
CA SER A 88 -4.48 -8.57 -9.06
C SER A 88 -5.20 -9.87 -8.66
N PRO A 89 -5.05 -10.98 -9.42
CA PRO A 89 -5.63 -12.24 -9.00
C PRO A 89 -5.00 -12.65 -7.66
N LEU A 90 -5.85 -13.13 -6.75
CA LEU A 90 -5.46 -13.75 -5.49
C LEU A 90 -4.53 -14.94 -5.75
#